data_AF-A0A848UVB1-F1
#
_entry.id   AF-A0A848UVB1-F1
#
_cell.length_a   1.000
_cell.length_b   1.000
_cell.length_c   1.000
_cell.angle_alpha   90.00
_cell.angle_beta   90.00
_cell.angle_gamma   90.00
#
_symmetry.space_group_name_H-M   'P 1'
#
loop_
_entity.id
_entity.type
_entity.pdbx_description
1 polymer ?
#
loop_
_entity_poly.entity_id
_entity_poly.type
_entity_poly.pdbx_seq_one_letter_code
_entity_poly.pdbx_strand_id
1 'polypeptide(L)'
;MSILERKRELGMLMSVGMKKSRVFSMVLWETIFIASVGAPLGILAAHLCVVYYGNVGIDLSMVAEGMQSFGMGSTLYPAIEASQYDEVVVMVIITSFLAAIYPARKALKLKPAEAVRAL
;
A
#
# COMPACT_ATOMS: atom_id res chain seq x y z
N MET A 1 2.68 -12.54 2.43
CA MET A 1 3.07 -13.66 1.54
C MET A 1 3.34 -13.07 0.16
N SER A 2 4.54 -13.27 -0.37
CA SER A 2 5.02 -12.63 -1.59
C SER A 2 4.72 -13.49 -2.83
N ILE A 3 4.41 -12.88 -3.97
CA ILE A 3 4.19 -13.58 -5.25
C ILE A 3 5.43 -14.40 -5.67
N LEU A 4 6.62 -14.02 -5.19
CA LEU A 4 7.85 -14.79 -5.42
C LEU A 4 7.85 -16.13 -4.67
N GLU A 5 7.19 -16.21 -3.51
CA GLU A 5 7.05 -17.43 -2.70
C GLU A 5 6.03 -18.39 -3.35
N ARG A 6 5.01 -17.84 -4.04
CA ARG A 6 3.94 -18.62 -4.69
C ARG A 6 4.23 -19.00 -6.15
N LYS A 7 5.46 -18.85 -6.64
CA LYS A 7 5.83 -19.20 -8.03
C LYS A 7 5.49 -20.65 -8.41
N ARG A 8 5.66 -21.62 -7.49
CA ARG A 8 5.33 -23.04 -7.74
C ARG A 8 3.83 -23.25 -7.92
N GLU A 9 3.00 -22.62 -7.09
CA GLU A 9 1.53 -22.72 -7.20
C GLU A 9 1.04 -22.16 -8.53
N LEU A 10 1.52 -20.98 -8.92
CA LEU A 10 1.16 -20.36 -10.20
C LEU A 10 1.67 -21.20 -11.40
N GLY A 11 2.86 -21.80 -11.26
CA GLY A 11 3.42 -22.74 -12.23
C GLY A 11 2.57 -24.02 -12.38
N MET A 12 2.06 -24.56 -11.27
CA MET A 12 1.18 -25.72 -11.25
C MET A 12 -0.15 -25.41 -11.92
N LEU A 13 -0.80 -24.28 -11.59
CA LEU A 13 -2.05 -23.84 -12.22
C LEU A 13 -1.91 -23.72 -13.74
N MET A 14 -0.79 -23.15 -14.22
CA MET A 14 -0.52 -23.09 -15.66
C MET A 14 -0.27 -24.45 -16.29
N SER A 15 0.33 -25.39 -15.55
CA SER A 15 0.61 -26.75 -16.02
C SER A 15 -0.67 -27.58 -16.18
N VAL A 16 -1.70 -27.30 -15.37
CA VAL A 16 -3.04 -27.90 -15.46
C VAL A 16 -3.88 -27.25 -16.59
N GLY A 17 -3.35 -26.25 -17.30
CA GLY A 17 -3.98 -25.64 -18.47
C GLY A 17 -4.55 -24.23 -18.24
N MET A 18 -4.29 -23.61 -17.08
CA MET A 18 -4.75 -22.25 -16.84
C MET A 18 -4.00 -21.23 -17.72
N LYS A 19 -4.74 -20.42 -18.49
CA LYS A 19 -4.15 -19.38 -19.35
C LYS A 19 -3.39 -18.34 -18.52
N LYS A 20 -2.25 -17.87 -19.05
CA LYS A 20 -1.43 -16.81 -18.43
C LYS A 20 -2.21 -15.53 -18.12
N SER A 21 -3.17 -15.16 -18.97
CA SER A 21 -4.06 -14.01 -18.73
C SER A 21 -4.94 -14.19 -17.50
N ARG A 22 -5.40 -15.42 -17.21
CA ARG A 22 -6.21 -15.72 -16.03
C ARG A 22 -5.39 -15.66 -14.74
N VAL A 23 -4.13 -16.11 -14.80
CA VAL A 23 -3.15 -15.96 -13.70
C VAL A 23 -2.89 -14.48 -13.44
N PHE A 24 -2.69 -13.68 -14.49
CA PHE A 24 -2.50 -12.23 -14.39
C PHE A 24 -3.70 -11.54 -13.73
N SER A 25 -4.93 -11.82 -14.19
CA SER A 25 -6.14 -11.24 -13.60
C SER A 25 -6.33 -11.65 -12.14
N MET A 26 -6.01 -12.90 -11.78
CA MET A 26 -6.08 -13.38 -10.39
C MET A 26 -5.17 -12.55 -9.47
N VAL A 27 -3.91 -12.35 -9.87
CA VAL A 27 -2.93 -11.56 -9.10
C VAL A 27 -3.37 -10.10 -8.98
N LEU A 28 -3.93 -9.54 -10.06
CA LEU A 28 -4.46 -8.18 -10.06
C LEU A 28 -5.62 -8.05 -9.07
N TRP A 29 -6.57 -9.00 -9.09
CA TRP A 29 -7.69 -9.03 -8.15
C TRP A 29 -7.22 -9.17 -6.71
N GLU A 30 -6.27 -10.06 -6.42
CA GLU A 30 -5.69 -10.20 -5.07
C GLU A 30 -5.13 -8.86 -4.56
N THR A 31 -4.42 -8.12 -5.43
CA THR A 31 -3.87 -6.81 -5.08
C THR A 31 -4.97 -5.77 -4.85
N ILE A 32 -6.01 -5.74 -5.70
CA ILE A 32 -7.16 -4.84 -5.55
C ILE A 32 -7.91 -5.13 -4.25
N PHE A 33 -8.13 -6.40 -3.91
CA PHE A 33 -8.80 -6.77 -2.66
C PHE A 33 -8.01 -6.28 -1.44
N ILE A 34 -6.69 -6.52 -1.42
CA ILE A 34 -5.83 -6.04 -0.32
C ILE A 34 -5.87 -4.52 -0.23
N ALA A 35 -5.76 -3.81 -1.36
CA ALA A 35 -5.81 -2.34 -1.40
C ALA A 35 -7.17 -1.79 -0.95
N SER A 36 -8.28 -2.43 -1.35
CA SER A 36 -9.64 -2.02 -0.99
C SER A 36 -9.94 -2.11 0.50
N VAL A 37 -9.27 -3.01 1.22
CA VAL A 37 -9.39 -3.13 2.67
C VAL A 37 -8.35 -2.25 3.38
N GLY A 38 -7.12 -2.20 2.87
CA GLY A 38 -6.03 -1.41 3.45
C GLY A 38 -6.27 0.09 3.38
N ALA A 39 -6.78 0.62 2.27
CA ALA A 39 -6.96 2.05 2.09
C ALA A 39 -8.00 2.66 3.07
N PRO A 40 -9.22 2.11 3.24
CA PRO A 40 -10.16 2.60 4.24
C PRO A 40 -9.64 2.49 5.66
N LEU A 41 -8.98 1.39 6.01
CA LEU A 41 -8.40 1.21 7.35
C LEU A 41 -7.27 2.21 7.62
N GLY A 42 -6.42 2.48 6.63
CA GLY A 42 -5.36 3.48 6.74
C GLY A 42 -5.92 4.89 6.92
N ILE A 43 -6.96 5.26 6.17
CA ILE A 43 -7.63 6.56 6.29
C ILE A 43 -8.30 6.70 7.66
N LEU A 44 -8.98 5.66 8.12
CA LEU A 44 -9.63 5.66 9.42
C LEU A 44 -8.61 5.80 10.55
N ALA A 45 -7.50 5.07 10.49
CA ALA A 45 -6.40 5.22 11.44
C ALA A 45 -5.78 6.63 11.41
N ALA A 46 -5.53 7.18 10.21
CA ALA A 46 -5.02 8.53 10.06
C ALA A 46 -5.97 9.57 10.65
N HIS A 47 -7.28 9.46 10.36
CA HIS A 47 -8.28 10.36 10.91
C HIS A 47 -8.35 10.29 12.44
N LEU A 48 -8.34 9.10 13.02
CA LEU A 48 -8.30 8.93 14.48
C LEU A 48 -7.06 9.56 15.10
N CYS A 49 -5.88 9.39 14.49
CA CYS A 49 -4.66 10.03 14.94
C CYS A 49 -4.77 11.56 14.88
N VAL A 50 -5.26 12.12 13.78
CA VAL A 50 -5.40 13.57 13.60
C VAL A 50 -6.37 14.15 14.62
N VAL A 51 -7.51 13.52 14.87
CA VAL A 51 -8.48 13.98 15.88
C VAL A 51 -7.87 13.89 17.29
N TYR A 52 -7.16 12.81 17.60
CA TYR A 52 -6.52 12.65 18.91
C TYR A 52 -5.43 13.71 19.15
N TYR A 53 -4.48 13.84 18.23
CA TYR A 53 -3.37 14.80 18.33
C TYR A 53 -3.82 16.24 18.07
N GLY A 54 -4.93 16.46 17.38
CA GLY A 54 -5.55 17.78 17.24
C GLY A 54 -6.12 18.29 18.56
N ASN A 55 -6.48 17.41 19.50
CA ASN A 55 -6.96 17.79 20.83
C ASN A 55 -5.82 17.83 21.88
N VAL A 56 -4.93 16.83 21.86
CA VAL A 56 -3.83 16.72 22.83
C VAL A 56 -2.66 17.64 22.49
N GLY A 57 -2.48 17.97 21.21
CA GLY A 57 -1.29 18.64 20.69
C GLY A 57 -0.09 17.70 20.65
N ILE A 58 0.79 17.88 19.67
CA ILE A 58 2.09 17.22 19.65
C ILE A 58 3.05 18.16 20.38
N ASP A 59 3.62 17.70 21.49
CA ASP A 59 4.61 18.45 22.25
C ASP A 59 5.99 18.33 21.59
N LEU A 60 6.48 19.43 21.02
CA LEU A 60 7.80 19.55 20.41
C LEU A 60 8.78 20.31 21.32
N SER A 61 8.61 20.22 22.64
CA SER A 61 9.51 20.80 23.65
C SER A 61 11.00 20.53 23.40
N MET A 62 11.36 19.37 22.84
CA MET A 62 12.74 19.01 22.48
C MET A 62 13.36 19.89 21.37
N VAL A 63 12.54 20.53 20.53
CA VAL A 63 12.96 21.40 19.40
C VAL A 63 12.44 22.83 19.60
N ALA A 64 11.99 23.16 20.81
CA ALA A 64 11.32 24.42 21.11
C ALA A 64 12.19 25.65 20.86
N GLU A 65 13.51 25.60 21.11
CA GLU A 65 14.42 26.71 20.79
C GLU A 65 14.48 27.00 19.28
N GLY A 66 14.47 25.93 18.47
CA GLY A 66 14.37 26.06 17.01
C GLY A 66 13.03 26.65 16.59
N MET A 67 11.92 26.20 17.18
CA MET A 67 10.58 26.69 16.83
C MET A 67 10.28 28.12 17.30
N GLN A 68 10.80 28.52 18.47
CA GLN A 68 10.70 29.91 18.95
C GLN A 68 11.43 30.89 18.04
N SER A 69 12.53 30.48 17.40
CA SER A 69 13.21 31.32 16.40
C SER A 69 12.35 31.62 15.16
N PHE A 70 11.36 30.77 14.87
CA PHE A 70 10.34 30.97 13.83
C PHE A 70 9.03 31.59 14.37
N GLY A 71 8.99 32.00 15.65
CA GLY A 71 7.81 32.59 16.28
C GLY A 71 6.65 31.60 16.51
N MET A 72 6.91 30.29 16.48
CA MET A 72 5.89 29.26 16.72
C MET A 72 5.92 28.76 18.17
N GLY A 73 4.74 28.40 18.69
CA GLY A 73 4.60 27.77 20.01
C GLY A 73 5.18 26.36 20.04
N SER A 74 5.45 25.84 21.25
CA SER A 74 6.04 24.50 21.46
C SER A 74 5.09 23.33 21.19
N THR A 75 3.79 23.60 20.97
CA THR A 75 2.77 22.60 20.66
C THR A 75 2.26 22.74 19.24
N LEU A 76 2.28 21.64 18.49
CA LEU A 76 1.84 21.59 17.09
C LEU A 76 0.54 20.80 17.01
N TYR A 77 -0.49 21.43 16.47
CA TYR A 77 -1.81 20.82 16.28
C TYR A 77 -1.96 20.42 14.81
N PRO A 78 -1.93 19.12 14.49
CA PRO A 78 -2.16 18.67 13.13
C PRO A 78 -3.60 18.97 12.72
N ALA A 79 -3.75 19.80 11.70
CA ALA A 79 -5.02 20.07 11.03
C ALA A 79 -4.90 19.56 9.59
N ILE A 80 -5.71 18.56 9.25
CA ILE A 80 -5.80 18.03 7.88
C ILE A 80 -7.13 18.50 7.30
N GLU A 81 -7.06 19.14 6.14
CA GLU A 81 -8.25 19.56 5.39
C GLU A 81 -8.89 18.36 4.68
N ALA A 82 -10.21 18.35 4.52
CA ALA A 82 -10.93 17.26 3.85
C ALA A 82 -10.39 16.96 2.44
N SER A 83 -9.95 17.98 1.71
CA SER A 83 -9.33 17.88 0.38
C SER A 83 -8.08 16.98 0.36
N GLN A 84 -7.28 16.97 1.44
CA GLN A 84 -6.05 16.20 1.54
C GLN A 84 -6.33 14.69 1.66
N TYR A 85 -7.49 14.31 2.21
CA TYR A 85 -7.88 12.90 2.26
C TYR A 85 -8.12 12.34 0.85
N ASP A 86 -8.78 13.11 -0.02
CA ASP A 86 -9.05 12.71 -1.39
C ASP A 86 -7.74 12.56 -2.20
N GLU A 87 -6.79 13.49 -2.02
CA GLU A 87 -5.46 13.39 -2.64
C GLU A 87 -4.72 12.11 -2.23
N VAL A 88 -4.76 11.77 -0.93
CA VAL A 88 -4.14 10.54 -0.42
C VAL A 88 -4.82 9.30 -0.99
N VAL A 89 -6.15 9.26 -1.05
CA VAL A 89 -6.90 8.15 -1.66
C VAL A 89 -6.45 7.94 -3.11
N VAL A 90 -6.40 9.01 -3.91
CA VAL A 90 -5.97 8.94 -5.30
C VAL A 90 -4.53 8.44 -5.42
N MET A 91 -3.61 8.96 -4.60
CA MET A 91 -2.24 8.48 -4.56
C MET A 91 -2.13 7.00 -4.20
N VAL A 92 -2.90 6.53 -3.21
CA VAL A 92 -2.90 5.11 -2.80
C VAL A 92 -3.41 4.22 -3.93
N ILE A 93 -4.48 4.61 -4.63
CA ILE A 93 -5.01 3.85 -5.77
C ILE A 93 -3.96 3.75 -6.87
N ILE A 94 -3.36 4.87 -7.27
CA ILE A 94 -2.36 4.91 -8.35
C ILE A 94 -1.14 4.07 -7.98
N THR A 95 -0.58 4.29 -6.79
CA THR A 95 0.62 3.57 -6.33
C THR A 95 0.37 2.08 -6.15
N SER A 96 -0.78 1.68 -5.60
CA SER A 96 -1.17 0.27 -5.49
C SER A 96 -1.29 -0.40 -6.84
N PHE A 97 -1.90 0.28 -7.82
CA PHE A 97 -2.02 -0.24 -9.18
C PHE A 97 -0.66 -0.36 -9.86
N LEU A 98 0.20 0.66 -9.75
CA LEU A 98 1.57 0.62 -10.27
C LEU A 98 2.41 -0.49 -9.63
N ALA A 99 2.30 -0.67 -8.31
CA ALA A 99 2.97 -1.74 -7.58
C ALA A 99 2.49 -3.13 -8.03
N ALA A 100 1.20 -3.29 -8.35
CA ALA A 100 0.62 -4.55 -8.84
C ALA A 100 1.12 -4.95 -10.25
N ILE A 101 1.45 -3.96 -11.10
CA ILE A 101 1.87 -4.21 -12.49
C ILE A 101 3.17 -5.02 -12.55
N TYR A 102 4.14 -4.73 -11.70
CA TYR A 102 5.43 -5.44 -11.70
C TYR A 102 5.28 -6.95 -11.47
N PRO A 103 4.67 -7.43 -10.36
CA PRO A 103 4.51 -8.85 -10.13
C PRO A 103 3.52 -9.50 -11.10
N ALA A 104 2.47 -8.79 -11.53
CA ALA A 104 1.54 -9.32 -12.53
C ALA A 104 2.24 -9.57 -13.88
N ARG A 105 3.11 -8.65 -14.34
CA ARG A 105 3.97 -8.87 -15.52
C ARG A 105 4.97 -10.00 -15.32
N LYS A 106 5.54 -10.12 -14.11
CA LYS A 106 6.45 -11.22 -13.76
C LYS A 106 5.75 -12.58 -13.89
N ALA A 107 4.48 -12.66 -13.48
CA ALA A 107 3.67 -13.89 -13.57
C ALA A 107 3.48 -14.36 -15.03
N LEU A 108 3.28 -13.43 -15.98
CA LEU A 108 3.15 -13.76 -17.41
C LEU A 108 4.44 -14.35 -18.01
N LYS A 109 5.61 -13.95 -17.49
CA LYS A 109 6.92 -14.41 -17.94
C LYS A 109 7.34 -15.75 -17.31
N LEU A 110 6.58 -16.29 -16.36
CA LEU A 110 6.87 -17.60 -15.79
C LEU A 110 6.71 -18.70 -16.86
N LYS A 111 7.71 -19.58 -16.94
CA LYS A 111 7.66 -20.81 -17.72
C LYS A 111 7.22 -21.96 -16.80
N PRO A 112 6.10 -22.65 -17.08
CA PRO A 112 5.57 -23.69 -16.20
C PRO A 112 6.59 -24.80 -15.92
N ALA A 113 7.34 -25.21 -16.93
CA ALA A 113 8.36 -26.26 -16.81
C ALA A 113 9.52 -25.92 -15.86
N GLU A 114 9.94 -24.64 -15.83
CA GLU A 114 10.99 -24.16 -14.91
C GLU A 114 10.42 -23.93 -13.49
N ALA A 115 9.17 -23.46 -13.39
CA ALA A 115 8.52 -23.16 -12.12
C ALA A 115 8.30 -24.42 -11.24
N VAL A 116 8.08 -25.59 -11.85
CA VAL A 116 7.94 -26.86 -11.11
C VAL A 116 9.29 -27.46 -10.72
N ARG A 117 10.36 -27.15 -11.48
CA ARG A 117 11.72 -27.66 -11.29
C ARG A 117 12.60 -26.84 -10.34
N ALA A 118 12.24 -25.61 -9.99
CA ALA A 118 12.97 -24.80 -9.03
C ALA A 118 12.91 -25.46 -7.63
N LEU A 119 13.95 -26.25 -7.33
CA LEU A 119 14.33 -26.79 -6.03
C LEU A 119 15.54 -25.99 -5.54
#